data_AF-A0A1I3WEP7-F1
#
_entry.id   AF-A0A1I3WEP7-F1
#
_cell.length_a   1.000
_cell.length_b   1.000
_cell.length_c   1.000
_cell.angle_alpha   90.00
_cell.angle_beta   90.00
_cell.angle_gamma   90.00
#
_symmetry.space_group_name_H-M   'P 1'
#
loop_
_entity.id
_entity.type
_entity.pdbx_description
1 polymer ?
#
loop_
_entity_poly.entity_id
_entity_poly.type
_entity_poly.pdbx_seq_one_letter_code
_entity_poly.pdbx_strand_id
1 'polypeptide(L)'
;MSRTTVSSTVSAAIITAVLAATTAPAIAQTPNVPPKLAAMAAEQFQARAQIIDDHLETETVISTEGGFRHTRGLFKTPWNDNHLRAVIDKRTGAARFEVRQTLKYPGSFRGYGEVNYQTSTWPVSAPLIKVRDNAQNCALFEAGEVCFEEVTFAVDEAHLREIAQRRVSGTPAPWAFKFKAGDAYEHRAAIVQAEIVGLLRAVDDYKRGLTHLDAMAAPSAQAG
;
A
#
# COMPACT_ATOMS: atom_id res chain seq x y z
N MET A 1 60.97 26.65 -68.31
CA MET A 1 61.34 25.37 -67.66
C MET A 1 60.30 25.08 -66.60
N SER A 2 59.79 23.85 -66.65
CA SER A 2 58.56 23.36 -66.03
C SER A 2 58.63 23.13 -64.52
N ARG A 3 57.43 22.87 -63.97
CA ARG A 3 57.07 22.03 -62.81
C ARG A 3 56.60 22.79 -61.56
N THR A 4 55.57 22.39 -60.83
CA THR A 4 54.45 21.45 -60.98
C THR A 4 53.53 21.78 -59.80
N THR A 5 52.24 22.00 -60.03
CA THR A 5 51.22 22.17 -59.00
C THR A 5 50.97 20.82 -58.30
N VAL A 6 51.02 20.77 -56.97
CA VAL A 6 50.56 19.59 -56.19
C VAL A 6 49.32 19.99 -55.40
N SER A 7 48.19 19.41 -55.82
CA SER A 7 46.90 19.45 -55.14
C SER A 7 46.88 18.35 -54.08
N SER A 8 46.52 18.66 -52.84
CA SER A 8 46.33 17.65 -51.80
C SER A 8 44.95 17.83 -51.16
N THR A 9 44.02 17.00 -51.61
CA THR A 9 42.69 16.80 -51.02
C THR A 9 42.83 15.95 -49.76
N VAL A 10 42.56 16.53 -48.59
CA VAL A 10 42.39 15.77 -47.34
C VAL A 10 40.91 15.52 -47.13
N SER A 11 40.49 14.29 -47.39
CA SER A 11 39.16 13.77 -47.04
C SER A 11 39.05 13.61 -45.52
N ALA A 12 38.22 14.42 -44.86
CA ALA A 12 37.87 14.25 -43.46
C ALA A 12 36.68 13.28 -43.35
N ALA A 13 36.94 12.06 -42.88
CA ALA A 13 35.91 11.08 -42.56
C ALA A 13 35.23 11.45 -41.24
N ILE A 14 33.92 11.66 -41.28
CA ILE A 14 33.05 11.89 -40.12
C ILE A 14 32.84 10.52 -39.44
N ILE A 15 33.39 10.33 -38.24
CA ILE A 15 33.08 9.17 -37.40
C ILE A 15 31.85 9.52 -36.56
N THR A 16 30.67 9.12 -37.03
CA THR A 16 29.43 9.19 -36.26
C THR A 16 29.42 8.02 -35.27
N ALA A 17 29.84 8.27 -34.03
CA ALA A 17 29.70 7.31 -32.94
C ALA A 17 28.23 7.20 -32.54
N VAL A 18 27.54 6.14 -33.01
CA VAL A 18 26.20 5.78 -32.55
C VAL A 18 26.34 5.19 -31.15
N LEU A 19 26.04 5.98 -30.11
CA LEU A 19 25.81 5.46 -28.77
C LEU A 19 24.51 4.64 -28.79
N ALA A 20 24.64 3.33 -28.92
CA ALA A 20 23.55 2.41 -28.61
C ALA A 20 23.31 2.44 -27.10
N ALA A 21 22.36 3.29 -26.66
CA ALA A 21 21.84 3.25 -25.30
C ALA A 21 21.07 1.92 -25.14
N THR A 22 21.72 0.92 -24.57
CA THR A 22 21.06 -0.30 -24.14
C THR A 22 20.17 0.05 -22.94
N THR A 23 18.91 0.37 -23.22
CA THR A 23 17.87 0.47 -22.19
C THR A 23 17.63 -0.92 -21.63
N ALA A 24 18.43 -1.32 -20.64
CA ALA A 24 18.12 -2.49 -19.85
C ALA A 24 16.73 -2.26 -19.22
N PRO A 25 15.78 -3.20 -19.36
CA PRO A 25 14.50 -3.07 -18.70
C PRO A 25 14.75 -2.99 -17.20
N ALA A 26 14.25 -1.93 -16.56
CA ALA A 26 14.25 -1.82 -15.12
C ALA A 26 13.44 -3.01 -14.57
N ILE A 27 14.12 -3.96 -13.94
CA ILE A 27 13.46 -5.09 -13.28
C ILE A 27 12.63 -4.47 -12.15
N ALA A 28 11.30 -4.47 -12.32
CA ALA A 28 10.39 -4.07 -11.28
C ALA A 28 10.62 -4.99 -10.07
N GLN A 29 11.15 -4.43 -8.98
CA GLN A 29 11.29 -5.18 -7.73
C GLN A 29 9.89 -5.48 -7.20
N THR A 30 9.52 -6.76 -7.22
CA THR A 30 8.26 -7.25 -6.65
C THR A 30 8.34 -7.19 -5.13
N PRO A 31 7.31 -6.66 -4.43
CA PRO A 31 7.24 -6.73 -2.98
C PRO A 31 7.37 -8.18 -2.49
N ASN A 32 8.17 -8.40 -1.44
CA ASN A 32 8.30 -9.72 -0.83
C ASN A 32 7.07 -10.00 0.05
N VAL A 33 6.18 -10.88 -0.43
CA VAL A 33 5.02 -11.36 0.34
C VAL A 33 5.40 -12.68 1.02
N PRO A 34 5.37 -12.78 2.36
CA PRO A 34 5.67 -14.03 3.05
C PRO A 34 4.78 -15.19 2.55
N PRO A 35 5.31 -16.40 2.30
CA PRO A 35 4.52 -17.53 1.80
C PRO A 35 3.30 -17.86 2.67
N LYS A 36 3.44 -17.69 3.99
CA LYS A 36 2.33 -17.87 4.93
C LYS A 36 1.20 -16.86 4.69
N LEU A 37 1.53 -15.59 4.42
CA LEU A 37 0.56 -14.55 4.08
C LEU A 37 -0.08 -14.83 2.72
N ALA A 38 0.71 -15.22 1.72
CA ALA A 38 0.22 -15.58 0.39
C ALA A 38 -0.74 -16.78 0.39
N ALA A 39 -0.61 -17.70 1.34
CA ALA A 39 -1.45 -18.88 1.48
C ALA A 39 -2.74 -18.64 2.32
N MET A 40 -2.94 -17.45 2.88
CA MET A 40 -4.12 -17.17 3.70
C MET A 40 -5.38 -17.01 2.84
N ALA A 41 -6.49 -17.54 3.34
CA ALA A 41 -7.80 -17.43 2.71
C ALA A 41 -8.56 -16.19 3.19
N ALA A 42 -9.49 -15.70 2.39
CA ALA A 42 -10.26 -14.49 2.71
C ALA A 42 -11.12 -14.66 3.97
N GLU A 43 -11.64 -15.86 4.18
CA GLU A 43 -12.43 -16.25 5.36
C GLU A 43 -11.59 -16.13 6.64
N GLN A 44 -10.28 -16.41 6.56
CA GLN A 44 -9.37 -16.27 7.71
C GLN A 44 -9.15 -14.80 8.05
N PHE A 45 -9.09 -13.92 7.07
CA PHE A 45 -9.01 -12.47 7.30
C PHE A 45 -10.32 -11.91 7.85
N GLN A 46 -11.46 -12.28 7.26
CA GLN A 46 -12.78 -11.87 7.75
C GLN A 46 -13.00 -12.31 9.20
N ALA A 47 -12.74 -13.58 9.53
CA ALA A 47 -12.94 -14.11 10.87
C ALA A 47 -12.00 -13.52 11.93
N ARG A 48 -10.86 -12.97 11.52
CA ARG A 48 -9.87 -12.33 12.40
C ARG A 48 -9.87 -10.80 12.31
N ALA A 49 -10.78 -10.22 11.53
CA ALA A 49 -10.93 -8.79 11.44
C ALA A 49 -11.32 -8.27 12.82
N GLN A 50 -10.57 -7.28 13.31
CA GLN A 50 -10.86 -6.62 14.57
C GLN A 50 -11.95 -5.59 14.32
N ILE A 51 -13.06 -5.72 15.03
CA ILE A 51 -14.16 -4.76 15.02
C ILE A 51 -14.08 -3.97 16.34
N ILE A 52 -13.74 -2.70 16.23
CA ILE A 52 -13.71 -1.75 17.33
C ILE A 52 -14.97 -0.90 17.18
N ASP A 53 -16.01 -1.31 17.90
CA ASP A 53 -17.32 -0.67 17.92
C ASP A 53 -17.64 -0.24 19.36
N ASP A 54 -17.35 1.02 19.68
CA ASP A 54 -17.70 1.61 20.96
C ASP A 54 -19.04 2.34 20.85
N HIS A 55 -20.01 2.00 21.70
CA HIS A 55 -21.33 2.64 21.75
C HIS A 55 -21.32 4.16 21.91
N LEU A 56 -20.25 4.75 22.44
CA LEU A 56 -20.11 6.21 22.59
C LEU A 56 -19.44 6.87 21.38
N GLU A 57 -18.91 6.09 20.44
CA GLU A 57 -18.28 6.58 19.23
C GLU A 57 -19.28 6.55 18.06
N THR A 58 -19.23 7.59 17.21
CA THR A 58 -20.04 7.69 16.00
C THR A 58 -19.50 6.84 14.85
N GLU A 59 -18.25 6.38 14.96
CA GLU A 59 -17.58 5.56 13.97
C GLU A 59 -17.28 4.17 14.51
N THR A 60 -17.34 3.17 13.63
CA THR A 60 -16.82 1.83 13.87
C THR A 60 -15.58 1.60 13.02
N VAL A 61 -14.58 0.96 13.60
CA VAL A 61 -13.35 0.61 12.90
C VAL A 61 -13.30 -0.89 12.70
N ILE A 62 -13.09 -1.32 11.45
CA ILE A 62 -12.80 -2.72 11.11
C ILE A 62 -11.38 -2.80 10.57
N SER A 63 -10.51 -3.61 11.17
CA SER A 63 -9.08 -3.72 10.80
C SER A 63 -8.66 -5.16 10.54
N THR A 64 -7.84 -5.39 9.51
CA THR A 64 -7.24 -6.69 9.22
C THR A 64 -5.92 -6.94 9.95
N GLU A 65 -5.46 -6.03 10.83
CA GLU A 65 -4.20 -6.20 11.59
C GLU A 65 -4.14 -7.52 12.38
N GLY A 66 -5.30 -7.98 12.88
CA GLY A 66 -5.41 -9.27 13.58
C GLY A 66 -5.29 -10.51 12.69
N GLY A 67 -5.39 -10.35 11.36
CA GLY A 67 -5.36 -11.45 10.39
C GLY A 67 -3.98 -12.06 10.23
N PHE A 68 -2.98 -11.21 9.94
CA PHE A 68 -1.58 -11.56 9.79
C PHE A 68 -0.70 -10.46 10.37
N ARG A 69 0.38 -10.85 11.06
CA ARG A 69 1.38 -9.90 11.54
C ARG A 69 2.77 -10.33 11.13
N HIS A 70 3.50 -9.47 10.44
CA HIS A 70 4.90 -9.73 10.11
C HIS A 70 5.80 -9.39 11.30
N THR A 71 6.19 -10.43 12.03
CA THR A 71 6.99 -10.31 13.25
C THR A 71 8.40 -10.86 13.09
N ARG A 72 9.39 -10.23 13.71
CA ARG A 72 10.79 -10.68 13.73
C ARG A 72 11.28 -10.94 15.17
N GLY A 73 12.21 -11.88 15.32
CA GLY A 73 12.89 -12.18 16.58
C GLY A 73 12.07 -13.06 17.54
N LEU A 74 12.70 -13.46 18.64
CA LEU A 74 12.10 -14.34 19.65
C LEU A 74 10.84 -13.74 20.28
N PHE A 75 10.82 -12.41 20.43
CA PHE A 75 9.69 -11.66 21.01
C PHE A 75 8.60 -11.26 20.01
N LYS A 76 8.70 -11.73 18.74
CA LYS A 76 7.71 -11.44 17.69
C LYS A 76 7.41 -9.94 17.53
N THR A 77 8.44 -9.10 17.52
CA THR A 77 8.27 -7.66 17.33
C THR A 77 7.81 -7.37 15.90
N PRO A 78 6.71 -6.62 15.68
CA PRO A 78 6.31 -6.18 14.34
C PRO A 78 7.45 -5.37 13.70
N TRP A 79 7.84 -5.71 12.47
CA TRP A 79 8.97 -5.05 11.80
C TRP A 79 8.49 -4.06 10.74
N ASN A 80 8.12 -4.58 9.58
CA ASN A 80 7.45 -3.84 8.52
C ASN A 80 6.18 -4.60 8.21
N ASP A 81 5.05 -3.98 8.51
CA ASP A 81 3.75 -4.64 8.38
C ASP A 81 2.73 -3.66 7.83
N ASN A 82 1.80 -4.16 7.06
CA ASN A 82 0.67 -3.40 6.58
C ASN A 82 -0.62 -4.18 6.79
N HIS A 83 -1.70 -3.42 6.90
CA HIS A 83 -3.04 -3.95 6.97
C HIS A 83 -4.03 -2.94 6.40
N LEU A 84 -5.22 -3.42 6.09
CA LEU A 84 -6.35 -2.58 5.70
C LEU A 84 -7.21 -2.23 6.91
N ARG A 85 -7.79 -1.06 6.83
CA ARG A 85 -8.78 -0.59 7.79
C ARG A 85 -9.94 0.07 7.05
N ALA A 86 -11.15 -0.20 7.53
CA ALA A 86 -12.35 0.52 7.17
C ALA A 86 -12.84 1.29 8.40
N VAL A 87 -13.28 2.52 8.20
CA VAL A 87 -13.93 3.33 9.21
C VAL A 87 -15.33 3.67 8.72
N ILE A 88 -16.34 3.30 9.50
CA ILE A 88 -17.73 3.31 9.12
C ILE A 88 -18.47 4.31 10.00
N ASP A 89 -19.09 5.32 9.40
CA ASP A 89 -20.03 6.20 10.10
C ASP A 89 -21.31 5.39 10.39
N LYS A 90 -21.64 5.23 11.68
CA LYS A 90 -22.76 4.38 12.11
C LYS A 90 -24.13 4.91 11.71
N ARG A 91 -24.26 6.24 11.55
CA ARG A 91 -25.52 6.90 11.23
C ARG A 91 -25.89 6.74 9.75
N THR A 92 -24.89 6.75 8.88
CA THR A 92 -25.07 6.73 7.42
C THR A 92 -24.70 5.40 6.78
N GLY A 93 -23.92 4.57 7.47
CA GLY A 93 -23.29 3.39 6.89
C GLY A 93 -22.19 3.72 5.87
N ALA A 94 -21.80 4.98 5.72
CA ALA A 94 -20.72 5.37 4.83
C ALA A 94 -19.38 4.82 5.36
N ALA A 95 -18.57 4.25 4.48
CA ALA A 95 -17.26 3.68 4.84
C ALA A 95 -16.13 4.40 4.11
N ARG A 96 -15.07 4.72 4.84
CA ARG A 96 -13.77 5.14 4.29
C ARG A 96 -12.75 4.03 4.50
N PHE A 97 -11.92 3.77 3.50
CA PHE A 97 -10.92 2.72 3.55
C PHE A 97 -9.53 3.33 3.55
N GLU A 98 -8.64 2.74 4.33
CA GLU A 98 -7.27 3.18 4.47
C GLU A 98 -6.33 1.97 4.57
N VAL A 99 -5.14 2.11 4.00
CA VAL A 99 -4.02 1.19 4.23
C VAL A 99 -3.16 1.79 5.33
N ARG A 100 -2.80 0.99 6.32
CA ARG A 100 -1.88 1.39 7.37
C ARG A 100 -0.57 0.63 7.22
N GLN A 101 0.55 1.33 7.34
CA GLN A 101 1.88 0.76 7.19
C GLN A 101 2.75 1.19 8.36
N THR A 102 3.40 0.21 8.99
CA THR A 102 4.51 0.43 9.91
C THR A 102 5.82 0.26 9.14
N LEU A 103 6.69 1.26 9.20
CA LEU A 103 8.01 1.28 8.56
C LEU A 103 9.06 1.34 9.65
N LYS A 104 9.86 0.29 9.81
CA LYS A 104 11.02 0.24 10.71
C LYS A 104 12.32 0.09 9.94
N TYR A 105 13.26 0.95 10.25
CA TYR A 105 14.56 1.02 9.56
C TYR A 105 15.64 1.61 10.48
N PRO A 106 16.92 1.23 10.26
CA PRO A 106 18.04 1.88 10.94
C PRO A 106 18.41 3.21 10.27
N GLY A 107 19.12 4.06 11.01
CA GLY A 107 19.69 5.31 10.50
C GLY A 107 18.82 6.52 10.83
N SER A 108 19.00 7.61 10.06
CA SER A 108 18.26 8.85 10.26
C SER A 108 16.79 8.70 9.85
N PHE A 109 15.93 9.50 10.48
CA PHE A 109 14.53 9.63 10.11
C PHE A 109 14.38 9.95 8.61
N ARG A 110 13.52 9.20 7.91
CA ARG A 110 13.32 9.31 6.46
C ARG A 110 12.20 10.27 6.08
N GLY A 111 11.07 10.22 6.79
CA GLY A 111 9.93 11.10 6.50
C GLY A 111 9.18 10.69 5.24
N TYR A 112 8.60 9.48 5.23
CA TYR A 112 7.78 9.02 4.11
C TYR A 112 6.55 9.91 3.96
N GLY A 113 6.36 10.49 2.77
CA GLY A 113 5.28 11.46 2.48
C GLY A 113 4.36 11.10 1.31
N GLU A 114 4.78 10.16 0.45
CA GLU A 114 4.05 9.78 -0.76
C GLU A 114 3.97 8.26 -0.90
N VAL A 115 2.89 7.76 -1.47
CA VAL A 115 2.75 6.37 -1.91
C VAL A 115 2.26 6.30 -3.35
N ASN A 116 2.84 5.39 -4.12
CA ASN A 116 2.38 5.05 -5.45
C ASN A 116 1.82 3.62 -5.41
N TYR A 117 0.56 3.43 -5.77
CA TYR A 117 -0.10 2.13 -5.77
C TYR A 117 -0.62 1.74 -7.15
N GLN A 118 -0.67 0.44 -7.41
CA GLN A 118 -1.09 -0.10 -8.70
C GLN A 118 -2.60 0.07 -8.92
N THR A 119 -3.01 0.59 -10.08
CA THR A 119 -4.40 0.50 -10.57
C THR A 119 -4.50 -0.39 -11.82
N SER A 120 -5.68 -0.50 -12.43
CA SER A 120 -5.84 -1.21 -13.71
C SER A 120 -5.19 -0.50 -14.90
N THR A 121 -5.03 0.82 -14.84
CA THR A 121 -4.50 1.61 -15.97
C THR A 121 -3.09 2.08 -15.71
N TRP A 122 -2.90 2.92 -14.69
CA TRP A 122 -1.61 3.52 -14.33
C TRP A 122 -1.45 3.62 -12.82
N PRO A 123 -0.24 3.49 -12.27
CA PRO A 123 -0.04 3.75 -10.84
C PRO A 123 -0.54 5.15 -10.46
N VAL A 124 -1.23 5.23 -9.34
CA VAL A 124 -1.72 6.49 -8.76
C VAL A 124 -0.86 6.85 -7.57
N SER A 125 -0.56 8.14 -7.43
CA SER A 125 0.16 8.69 -6.29
C SER A 125 -0.82 9.30 -5.29
N ALA A 126 -0.62 9.04 -4.01
CA ALA A 126 -1.41 9.62 -2.92
C ALA A 126 -0.51 10.15 -1.80
N PRO A 127 -0.93 11.22 -1.10
CA PRO A 127 -0.23 11.71 0.07
C PRO A 127 -0.38 10.72 1.23
N LEU A 128 0.67 10.61 2.04
CA LEU A 128 0.62 9.86 3.30
C LEU A 128 0.16 10.77 4.44
N ILE A 129 -0.70 10.22 5.29
CA ILE A 129 -1.06 10.79 6.58
C ILE A 129 -0.17 10.12 7.62
N LYS A 130 0.62 10.93 8.33
CA LYS A 130 1.43 10.47 9.44
C LYS A 130 0.53 10.17 10.64
N VAL A 131 0.65 8.97 11.19
CA VAL A 131 -0.11 8.57 12.38
C VAL A 131 0.72 8.70 13.64
N ARG A 132 1.95 8.19 13.63
CA ARG A 132 2.93 8.37 14.71
C ARG A 132 4.34 8.00 14.24
N ASP A 133 5.35 8.47 14.94
CA ASP A 133 6.75 8.13 14.71
C ASP A 133 7.60 8.32 15.98
N ASN A 134 8.88 7.99 15.89
CA ASN A 134 9.91 8.37 16.87
C ASN A 134 11.01 9.28 16.27
N ALA A 135 10.64 10.23 15.40
CA ALA A 135 11.60 11.08 14.69
C ALA A 135 12.58 11.79 15.63
N GLN A 136 12.12 12.20 16.82
CA GLN A 136 12.94 12.87 17.83
C GLN A 136 14.10 11.99 18.35
N ASN A 137 13.89 10.68 18.43
CA ASN A 137 14.93 9.73 18.84
C ASN A 137 15.90 9.38 17.69
N CYS A 138 15.45 9.61 16.46
CA CYS A 138 16.17 9.32 15.22
C CYS A 138 17.03 10.49 14.71
N ALA A 139 17.04 11.62 15.41
CA ALA A 139 17.76 12.83 15.03
C ALA A 139 19.23 12.82 15.51
N LEU A 140 19.58 11.97 16.48
CA LEU A 140 20.92 11.92 17.05
C LEU A 140 21.76 10.83 16.36
N PHE A 141 22.90 11.24 15.80
CA PHE A 141 23.82 10.39 15.04
C PHE A 141 24.36 9.18 15.84
N GLU A 142 24.23 9.20 17.18
CA GLU A 142 24.69 8.15 18.09
C GLU A 142 23.60 7.15 18.51
N ALA A 143 22.35 7.35 18.07
CA ALA A 143 21.28 6.41 18.39
C ALA A 143 21.40 5.16 17.52
N GLY A 144 21.87 4.06 18.11
CA GLY A 144 21.68 2.70 17.57
C GLY A 144 20.22 2.24 17.57
N GLU A 145 19.26 3.18 17.64
CA GLU A 145 17.84 2.90 17.73
C GLU A 145 17.24 2.63 16.35
N VAL A 146 16.22 1.76 16.33
CA VAL A 146 15.42 1.51 15.13
C VAL A 146 14.39 2.62 15.02
N CYS A 147 14.47 3.39 13.94
CA CYS A 147 13.44 4.36 13.60
C CYS A 147 12.17 3.64 13.19
N PHE A 148 11.03 4.23 13.56
CA PHE A 148 9.74 3.79 13.12
C PHE A 148 8.88 4.97 12.63
N GLU A 149 8.16 4.73 11.56
CA GLU A 149 7.10 5.59 11.04
C GLU A 149 5.84 4.76 10.85
N GLU A 150 4.73 5.23 11.37
CA GLU A 150 3.41 4.68 11.09
C GLU A 150 2.63 5.68 10.25
N VAL A 151 2.29 5.26 9.05
CA VAL A 151 1.63 6.09 8.04
C VAL A 151 0.39 5.40 7.52
N THR A 152 -0.52 6.19 6.97
CA THR A 152 -1.71 5.70 6.31
C THR A 152 -2.02 6.48 5.05
N PHE A 153 -2.71 5.85 4.09
CA PHE A 153 -3.28 6.53 2.94
C PHE A 153 -4.70 6.02 2.69
N ALA A 154 -5.56 6.91 2.20
CA ALA A 154 -6.91 6.56 1.81
C ALA A 154 -6.92 5.77 0.50
N VAL A 155 -7.87 4.86 0.35
CA VAL A 155 -8.13 4.12 -0.89
C VAL A 155 -9.62 4.06 -1.15
N ASP A 156 -10.01 4.18 -2.41
CA ASP A 156 -11.42 4.12 -2.80
C ASP A 156 -11.98 2.70 -2.68
N GLU A 157 -13.20 2.58 -2.14
CA GLU A 157 -13.90 1.31 -2.02
C GLU A 157 -14.07 0.61 -3.38
N ALA A 158 -14.42 1.38 -4.42
CA ALA A 158 -14.58 0.88 -5.78
C ALA A 158 -13.27 0.23 -6.29
N HIS A 159 -12.12 0.83 -5.97
CA HIS A 159 -10.82 0.30 -6.34
C HIS A 159 -10.50 -1.00 -5.59
N LEU A 160 -10.79 -1.07 -4.28
CA LEU A 160 -10.65 -2.31 -3.52
C LEU A 160 -11.56 -3.43 -4.06
N ARG A 161 -12.80 -3.11 -4.43
CA ARG A 161 -13.74 -4.07 -5.04
C ARG A 161 -13.26 -4.54 -6.42
N GLU A 162 -12.65 -3.67 -7.22
CA GLU A 162 -12.01 -4.04 -8.48
C GLU A 162 -10.87 -5.05 -8.26
N ILE A 163 -9.98 -4.77 -7.30
CA ILE A 163 -8.88 -5.68 -6.95
C ILE A 163 -9.41 -7.02 -6.45
N ALA A 164 -10.47 -7.01 -5.63
CA ALA A 164 -11.10 -8.21 -5.10
C ALA A 164 -11.63 -9.16 -6.20
N GLN A 165 -11.92 -8.65 -7.40
CA GLN A 165 -12.41 -9.43 -8.53
C GLN A 165 -11.29 -9.86 -9.50
N ARG A 166 -10.12 -9.22 -9.43
CA ARG A 166 -9.02 -9.44 -10.39
C ARG A 166 -8.41 -10.84 -10.25
N ARG A 167 -8.31 -11.58 -11.35
CA ARG A 167 -7.52 -12.83 -11.40
C ARG A 167 -6.43 -12.67 -12.44
N VAL A 168 -5.17 -12.93 -12.07
CA VAL A 168 -4.04 -12.91 -13.01
C VAL A 168 -3.64 -14.36 -13.27
N SER A 169 -3.86 -14.86 -14.50
CA SER A 169 -3.52 -16.24 -14.88
C SER A 169 -4.09 -17.31 -13.93
N GLY A 170 -5.32 -17.09 -13.43
CA GLY A 170 -5.97 -17.98 -12.46
C GLY A 170 -5.47 -17.86 -11.01
N THR A 171 -4.43 -17.06 -10.75
CA THR A 171 -3.87 -16.86 -9.40
C THR A 171 -4.15 -15.43 -8.90
N PRO A 172 -4.55 -15.26 -7.63
CA PRO A 172 -4.56 -13.96 -6.95
C PRO A 172 -3.18 -13.30 -6.96
N ALA A 173 -3.03 -12.14 -7.60
CA ALA A 173 -1.81 -11.34 -7.50
C ALA A 173 -1.92 -10.37 -6.31
N PRO A 174 -0.87 -10.21 -5.49
CA PRO A 174 -0.83 -9.18 -4.46
C PRO A 174 -0.95 -7.77 -5.06
N TRP A 175 -1.70 -6.89 -4.41
CA TRP A 175 -1.80 -5.48 -4.78
C TRP A 175 -0.61 -4.73 -4.23
N ALA A 176 0.27 -4.28 -5.13
CA ALA A 176 1.54 -3.67 -4.79
C ALA A 176 1.46 -2.14 -4.66
N PHE A 177 2.26 -1.61 -3.73
CA PHE A 177 2.45 -0.18 -3.54
C PHE A 177 3.88 0.14 -3.09
N LYS A 178 4.26 1.41 -3.29
CA LYS A 178 5.61 1.93 -3.09
C LYS A 178 5.56 3.25 -2.33
N PHE A 179 6.03 3.24 -1.08
CA PHE A 179 6.19 4.44 -0.27
C PHE A 179 7.50 5.15 -0.64
N LYS A 180 7.48 6.47 -0.66
CA LYS A 180 8.63 7.33 -0.99
C LYS A 180 8.87 8.38 0.10
N ALA A 181 10.14 8.59 0.40
CA ALA A 181 10.63 9.71 1.18
C ALA A 181 11.65 10.48 0.31
N GLY A 182 11.15 11.50 -0.41
CA GLY A 182 11.88 12.15 -1.49
C GLY A 182 12.33 11.16 -2.57
N ASP A 183 13.49 11.41 -3.16
CA ASP A 183 14.11 10.55 -4.18
C ASP A 183 15.10 9.53 -3.60
N ALA A 184 15.43 9.65 -2.31
CA ALA A 184 16.51 8.87 -1.70
C ALA A 184 16.04 7.52 -1.13
N TYR A 185 14.80 7.43 -0.65
CA TYR A 185 14.32 6.23 0.02
C TYR A 185 12.97 5.76 -0.53
N GLU A 186 12.90 4.47 -0.84
CA GLU A 186 11.66 3.79 -1.16
C GLU A 186 11.43 2.56 -0.28
N HIS A 187 10.16 2.23 -0.03
CA HIS A 187 9.75 0.98 0.58
C HIS A 187 8.64 0.36 -0.25
N ARG A 188 8.77 -0.92 -0.59
CA ARG A 188 7.80 -1.65 -1.39
C ARG A 188 7.07 -2.65 -0.52
N ALA A 189 5.75 -2.65 -0.64
CA ALA A 189 4.86 -3.50 0.11
C ALA A 189 3.69 -3.95 -0.79
N ALA A 190 2.95 -4.94 -0.32
CA ALA A 190 1.75 -5.40 -1.00
C ALA A 190 0.75 -5.97 0.00
N ILE A 191 -0.52 -5.88 -0.36
CA ILE A 191 -1.63 -6.53 0.34
C ILE A 191 -2.13 -7.68 -0.53
N VAL A 192 -2.35 -8.85 0.07
CA VAL A 192 -2.87 -10.01 -0.66
C VAL A 192 -4.36 -9.83 -0.94
N GLN A 193 -4.82 -10.31 -2.10
CA GLN A 193 -6.23 -10.20 -2.48
C GLN A 193 -7.18 -10.79 -1.43
N ALA A 194 -6.79 -11.89 -0.79
CA ALA A 194 -7.56 -12.52 0.28
C ALA A 194 -7.85 -11.56 1.45
N GLU A 195 -6.91 -10.68 1.79
CA GLU A 195 -7.10 -9.69 2.85
C GLU A 195 -8.11 -8.61 2.45
N ILE A 196 -8.03 -8.12 1.21
CA ILE A 196 -9.00 -7.16 0.65
C ILE A 196 -10.40 -7.76 0.68
N VAL A 197 -10.56 -9.00 0.18
CA VAL A 197 -11.84 -9.71 0.17
C VAL A 197 -12.35 -9.91 1.60
N GLY A 198 -11.47 -10.31 2.53
CA GLY A 198 -11.81 -10.52 3.93
C GLY A 198 -12.33 -9.26 4.61
N LEU A 199 -11.65 -8.11 4.41
CA LEU A 199 -12.12 -6.84 4.94
C LEU A 199 -13.46 -6.42 4.34
N LEU A 200 -13.58 -6.46 3.00
CA LEU A 200 -14.82 -6.05 2.32
C LEU A 200 -16.02 -6.86 2.80
N ARG A 201 -15.85 -8.18 3.01
CA ARG A 201 -16.89 -9.03 3.58
C ARG A 201 -17.24 -8.64 5.01
N ALA A 202 -16.24 -8.39 5.88
CA ALA A 202 -16.48 -7.95 7.25
C ALA A 202 -17.24 -6.61 7.31
N VAL A 203 -16.91 -5.67 6.41
CA VAL A 203 -17.62 -4.39 6.27
C VAL A 203 -19.05 -4.61 5.78
N ASP A 204 -19.24 -5.43 4.74
CA ASP A 204 -20.56 -5.72 4.19
C ASP A 204 -21.46 -6.42 5.22
N ASP A 205 -20.90 -7.33 6.03
CA ASP A 205 -21.60 -8.00 7.14
C ASP A 205 -22.04 -7.00 8.20
N TYR A 206 -21.13 -6.10 8.62
CA TYR A 206 -21.41 -5.08 9.63
C TYR A 206 -22.51 -4.12 9.16
N LYS A 207 -22.42 -3.62 7.92
CA LYS A 207 -23.43 -2.71 7.35
C LYS A 207 -24.81 -3.35 7.26
N ARG A 208 -24.90 -4.63 6.90
CA ARG A 208 -26.19 -5.36 6.94
C ARG A 208 -26.77 -5.45 8.35
N GLY A 209 -25.91 -5.62 9.35
CA GLY A 209 -26.30 -5.56 10.76
C GLY A 209 -26.89 -4.21 11.15
N LEU A 210 -26.27 -3.09 10.75
CA LEU A 210 -26.80 -1.74 10.99
C LEU A 210 -28.20 -1.55 10.39
N THR A 211 -28.38 -1.92 9.12
CA THR A 211 -29.68 -1.79 8.45
C THR A 211 -30.77 -2.62 9.15
N HIS A 212 -30.43 -3.79 9.69
CA HIS A 212 -31.37 -4.61 10.44
C HIS A 212 -31.80 -3.93 11.76
N LEU A 213 -30.86 -3.30 12.47
CA LEU A 213 -31.17 -2.55 13.69
C LEU A 213 -32.08 -1.34 13.41
N ASP A 214 -31.81 -0.60 12.33
CA ASP A 214 -32.66 0.53 11.91
C ASP A 214 -34.07 0.07 11.55
N ALA A 215 -34.20 -1.07 10.85
CA ALA A 215 -35.50 -1.65 10.48
C ALA A 215 -36.30 -2.11 11.71
N MET A 216 -35.64 -2.61 12.76
CA MET A 216 -36.29 -2.98 14.03
C MET A 216 -36.69 -1.76 14.86
N ALA A 217 -35.96 -0.65 14.74
CA ALA A 217 -36.23 0.59 15.48
C ALA A 217 -37.30 1.47 14.80
N ALA A 218 -37.58 1.26 13.52
CA ALA A 218 -38.66 1.95 12.82
C ALA A 218 -40.02 1.57 13.44
N PRO A 219 -40.80 2.53 13.98
CA PRO A 219 -42.11 2.22 14.52
C PRO A 219 -42.98 1.65 13.40
N SER A 220 -43.66 0.55 13.68
CA SER A 220 -44.71 0.00 12.85
C SER A 220 -45.78 1.08 12.67
N ALA A 221 -45.66 1.87 11.61
CA ALA A 221 -46.72 2.74 11.14
C ALA A 221 -47.85 1.79 10.71
N GLN A 222 -48.73 1.52 11.66
CA GLN A 222 -49.92 0.72 11.49
C GLN A 222 -50.75 1.35 10.38
N ALA A 223 -51.18 0.49 9.45
CA ALA A 223 -52.29 0.74 8.57
C ALA A 223 -53.48 1.26 9.38
N GLY A 224 -53.92 2.47 9.06
CA GLY A 224 -55.16 3.10 9.50
C GLY A 224 -55.79 3.80 8.32
#